data_AF-A0A7N8XQZ6-F1
#
_entry.id   AF-A0A7N8XQZ6-F1
#
_cell.length_a   1.000
_cell.length_b   1.000
_cell.length_c   1.000
_cell.angle_alpha   90.00
_cell.angle_beta   90.00
_cell.angle_gamma   90.00
#
_symmetry.space_group_name_H-M   'P 1'
#
loop_
_entity.id
_entity.type
_entity.pdbx_description
1 polymer ?
#
loop_
_entity_poly.entity_id
_entity_poly.type
_entity_poly.pdbx_seq_one_letter_code
_entity_poly.pdbx_strand_id
1 'polypeptide(L)'
;MFYLQTRSLLSVFEEDAGMLTDYTNQLLQSMQRVFGAQMFGEGTSSACVLVLLSIFLHNLYCLVQLNSLHSELANQMADSMVFPLIQFREKDLTEISTLKEIFGIATDEHEAAMVKYSRLPKKKENEKLKADLVKEVAYTRRKQHQASLQYYCALNALQYRKRVAMLEPMLGYTQAQISFFKKGIELVSKKMDNFLTSVSKMTQSIQAQLDTEAEGMRMAQRELLSVEDNVYMPDKDTEPVNRTLIQKAGYLNIRNKTGLVTTAWDRLYFFTQGGNLMCQPRGAVAGGMVLDLDNSSVMAVDCEDRRYCFQITSPSGKTYVVFSMKWVIQWVRDIYNIKIVLISVTPITSFEKRQEGSPNPDSDVKHDTQKTESAPEPEDLIAPGTPIQFDIMLPASEFQDQNRAGGRRTNPFGETDDDCSIESDDSLLQQVFAVRFQGSMAVRCGNNQEVIYEAMRQVLAARAIHNIFRTTESHLMVTSSSLRLIDPQTQVTRISFQLGEVCQFAAHQENGRLMGFVVEGRDWSDGNEEGEPSFSAFIFESNTEGEKICYTITLAKDIAEAKKDPEALAELMKNMPLTNDGKFLLLEPEMGDTTNGAGHEDLESEA
;
A
#
# COMPACT_ATOMS: atom_id res chain seq x y z
N MET A 1 76.92 6.48 19.44
CA MET A 1 75.94 6.82 20.49
C MET A 1 74.64 7.37 19.89
N PHE A 2 74.68 8.46 19.10
CA PHE A 2 73.47 9.09 18.53
C PHE A 2 72.57 8.16 17.67
N TYR A 3 73.13 7.27 16.85
CA TYR A 3 72.34 6.39 15.96
C TYR A 3 71.49 5.35 16.72
N LEU A 4 72.01 4.82 17.82
CA LEU A 4 71.27 3.89 18.72
C LEU A 4 70.12 4.62 19.43
N GLN A 5 70.33 5.89 19.80
CA GLN A 5 69.32 6.71 20.47
C GLN A 5 68.17 7.07 19.52
N THR A 6 68.44 7.32 18.23
CA THR A 6 67.39 7.59 17.23
C THR A 6 66.55 6.35 16.92
N ARG A 7 67.15 5.16 16.76
CA ARG A 7 66.37 3.92 16.54
C ARG A 7 65.51 3.56 17.76
N SER A 8 66.03 3.79 18.98
CA SER A 8 65.27 3.58 20.20
C SER A 8 64.08 4.54 20.34
N LEU A 9 64.21 5.80 19.89
CA LEU A 9 63.07 6.72 19.89
C LEU A 9 62.06 6.33 18.81
N LEU A 10 62.53 5.94 17.62
CA LEU A 10 61.67 5.48 16.54
C LEU A 10 60.81 4.29 16.95
N SER A 11 61.38 3.30 17.65
CA SER A 11 60.62 2.13 18.10
C SER A 11 59.47 2.50 19.04
N VAL A 12 59.62 3.54 19.86
CA VAL A 12 58.51 4.04 20.71
C VAL A 12 57.40 4.66 19.87
N PHE A 13 57.73 5.41 18.82
CA PHE A 13 56.73 5.96 17.89
C PHE A 13 56.03 4.84 17.10
N GLU A 14 56.74 3.79 16.72
CA GLU A 14 56.17 2.62 16.07
C GLU A 14 55.20 1.86 16.97
N GLU A 15 55.54 1.70 18.25
CA GLU A 15 54.69 1.07 19.25
C GLU A 15 53.41 1.91 19.52
N ASP A 16 53.54 3.23 19.66
CA ASP A 16 52.40 4.15 19.76
C ASP A 16 51.48 4.07 18.52
N ALA A 17 52.06 4.02 17.32
CA ALA A 17 51.27 3.85 16.09
C ALA A 17 50.55 2.49 16.01
N GLY A 18 51.18 1.43 16.50
CA GLY A 18 50.56 0.10 16.62
C GLY A 18 49.37 0.12 17.58
N MET A 19 49.57 0.61 18.81
CA MET A 19 48.50 0.75 19.80
C MET A 19 47.37 1.65 19.31
N LEU A 20 47.69 2.74 18.62
CA LEU A 20 46.71 3.64 18.02
C LEU A 20 45.86 2.91 16.97
N THR A 21 46.47 2.04 16.17
CA THR A 21 45.75 1.26 15.15
C THR A 21 44.75 0.30 15.80
N ASP A 22 45.19 -0.42 16.83
CA ASP A 22 44.32 -1.34 17.57
C ASP A 22 43.16 -0.61 18.25
N TYR A 23 43.44 0.53 18.89
CA TYR A 23 42.40 1.36 19.50
C TYR A 23 41.41 1.90 18.46
N THR A 24 41.91 2.40 17.33
CA THR A 24 41.08 2.93 16.24
C THR A 24 40.14 1.84 15.69
N ASN A 25 40.62 0.60 15.55
CA ASN A 25 39.80 -0.53 15.13
C ASN A 25 38.67 -0.83 16.14
N GLN A 26 38.96 -0.83 17.45
CA GLN A 26 37.96 -1.06 18.49
C GLN A 26 36.93 0.07 18.57
N LEU A 27 37.39 1.32 18.42
CA LEU A 27 36.53 2.50 18.40
C LEU A 27 35.60 2.48 17.19
N LEU A 28 36.13 2.18 15.99
CA LEU A 28 35.35 2.05 14.77
C LEU A 28 34.26 0.98 14.90
N GLN A 29 34.61 -0.21 15.43
CA GLN A 29 33.62 -1.26 15.68
C GLN A 29 32.52 -0.81 16.65
N SER A 30 32.89 -0.08 17.70
CA SER A 30 31.93 0.43 18.68
C SER A 30 30.99 1.45 18.04
N MET A 31 31.52 2.39 17.25
CA MET A 31 30.72 3.38 16.53
C MET A 31 29.82 2.77 15.46
N GLN A 32 30.31 1.77 14.73
CA GLN A 32 29.51 1.02 13.77
C GLN A 32 28.35 0.27 14.44
N ARG A 33 28.52 -0.23 15.68
CA ARG A 33 27.42 -0.81 16.45
C ARG A 33 26.38 0.24 16.84
N VAL A 34 26.81 1.43 17.28
CA VAL A 34 25.89 2.52 17.63
C VAL A 34 25.13 3.00 16.38
N PHE A 35 25.84 3.20 15.27
CA PHE A 35 25.24 3.51 13.98
C PHE A 35 24.28 2.41 13.50
N GLY A 36 24.69 1.15 13.58
CA GLY A 36 23.85 0.01 13.24
C GLY A 36 22.57 -0.04 14.08
N ALA A 37 22.66 0.18 15.40
CA ALA A 37 21.50 0.24 16.28
C ALA A 37 20.53 1.38 15.89
N GLN A 38 21.07 2.54 15.50
CA GLN A 38 20.27 3.66 15.00
C GLN A 38 19.53 3.31 13.70
N MET A 39 20.19 2.59 12.78
CA MET A 39 19.59 2.07 11.55
C MET A 39 18.56 0.96 11.82
N PHE A 40 18.79 0.07 12.79
CA PHE A 40 17.81 -0.96 13.17
C PHE A 40 16.53 -0.38 13.79
N GLY A 41 16.59 0.84 14.35
CA GLY A 41 15.40 1.61 14.73
C GLY A 41 14.43 1.84 13.57
N GLU A 42 14.91 1.82 12.33
CA GLU A 42 14.08 1.87 11.11
C GLU A 42 13.33 0.53 10.88
N GLY A 43 13.90 -0.61 11.31
CA GLY A 43 13.37 -1.96 11.04
C GLY A 43 12.31 -2.46 12.04
N THR A 44 12.40 -2.11 13.32
CA THR A 44 11.40 -2.51 14.34
C THR A 44 10.09 -1.70 14.28
N SER A 45 10.06 -0.61 13.52
CA SER A 45 8.87 0.24 13.37
C SER A 45 7.89 -0.27 12.31
N SER A 46 8.26 -1.26 11.50
CA SER A 46 7.50 -1.64 10.29
C SER A 46 6.51 -2.81 10.47
N ALA A 47 6.65 -3.69 11.47
CA ALA A 47 5.78 -4.88 11.54
C ALA A 47 4.87 -4.97 12.78
N CYS A 48 5.40 -4.83 14.00
CA CYS A 48 4.61 -5.12 15.21
C CYS A 48 3.76 -3.94 15.72
N VAL A 49 4.10 -2.70 15.35
CA VAL A 49 3.39 -1.50 15.83
C VAL A 49 2.25 -1.11 14.89
N LEU A 50 2.40 -1.35 13.59
CA LEU A 50 1.43 -0.98 12.55
C LEU A 50 0.11 -1.76 12.63
N VAL A 51 0.14 -3.03 13.03
CA VAL A 51 -1.09 -3.86 13.09
C VAL A 51 -1.97 -3.52 14.31
N LEU A 52 -1.37 -3.10 15.43
CA LEU A 52 -2.11 -2.77 16.66
C LEU A 52 -2.58 -1.31 16.73
N LEU A 53 -2.03 -0.39 15.93
CA LEU A 53 -2.33 1.05 15.98
C LEU A 53 -3.18 1.59 14.83
N SER A 54 -3.70 0.72 13.96
CA SER A 54 -4.64 1.03 12.87
C SER A 54 -5.96 1.70 13.32
N ILE A 55 -6.17 1.89 14.62
CA ILE A 55 -7.35 2.57 15.20
C ILE A 55 -7.16 4.09 15.33
N PHE A 56 -5.94 4.65 15.22
CA PHE A 56 -5.73 6.10 15.39
C PHE A 56 -4.80 6.71 14.31
N LEU A 57 -5.40 7.27 13.26
CA LEU A 57 -4.75 7.97 12.13
C LEU A 57 -3.72 9.05 12.53
N HIS A 58 -3.80 9.61 13.74
CA HIS A 58 -2.85 10.63 14.22
C HIS A 58 -1.48 10.06 14.65
N ASN A 59 -1.43 8.81 15.12
CA ASN A 59 -0.17 8.18 15.53
C ASN A 59 0.76 7.93 14.36
N LEU A 60 0.21 7.72 13.16
CA LEU A 60 1.01 7.47 11.97
C LEU A 60 1.87 8.69 11.59
N TYR A 61 1.32 9.91 11.64
CA TYR A 61 2.08 11.12 11.32
C TYR A 61 3.26 11.34 12.28
N CYS A 62 3.05 11.20 13.59
CA CYS A 62 4.13 11.35 14.57
C CYS A 62 5.17 10.25 14.45
N LEU A 63 4.77 9.01 14.19
CA LEU A 63 5.71 7.90 13.96
C LEU A 63 6.53 8.11 12.69
N VAL A 64 5.91 8.60 11.61
CA VAL A 64 6.59 8.94 10.36
C VAL A 64 7.61 10.06 10.55
N GLN A 65 7.22 11.13 11.25
CA GLN A 65 8.13 12.23 11.55
C GLN A 65 9.27 11.79 12.49
N LEU A 66 8.98 10.93 13.46
CA LEU A 66 9.99 10.36 14.34
C LEU A 66 10.96 9.47 13.54
N ASN A 67 10.46 8.63 12.63
CA ASN A 67 11.30 7.83 11.74
C ASN A 67 12.21 8.72 10.87
N SER A 68 11.67 9.80 10.31
CA SER A 68 12.45 10.81 9.57
C SER A 68 13.59 11.40 10.41
N LEU A 69 13.32 11.74 11.67
CA LEU A 69 14.36 12.23 12.59
C LEU A 69 15.43 11.16 12.88
N HIS A 70 15.03 9.89 13.00
CA HIS A 70 15.96 8.79 13.19
C HIS A 70 16.85 8.57 11.96
N SER A 71 16.31 8.64 10.75
CA SER A 71 17.07 8.57 9.50
C SER A 71 18.01 9.78 9.33
N GLU A 72 17.57 10.99 9.68
CA GLU A 72 18.44 12.18 9.65
C GLU A 72 19.62 12.03 10.63
N LEU A 73 19.35 11.55 11.85
CA LEU A 73 20.39 11.27 12.84
C LEU A 73 21.36 10.18 12.34
N ALA A 74 20.85 9.13 11.68
CA ALA A 74 21.69 8.08 11.12
C ALA A 74 22.64 8.63 10.05
N ASN A 75 22.13 9.43 9.10
CA ASN A 75 22.95 10.06 8.08
C ASN A 75 24.04 10.95 8.69
N GLN A 76 23.70 11.79 9.67
CA GLN A 76 24.68 12.63 10.37
C GLN A 76 25.74 11.79 11.10
N MET A 77 25.35 10.66 11.70
CA MET A 77 26.28 9.72 12.32
C MET A 77 27.19 9.02 11.29
N ALA A 78 26.69 8.67 10.12
CA ALA A 78 27.50 8.10 9.05
C ALA A 78 28.58 9.10 8.62
N ASP A 79 28.19 10.33 8.30
CA ASP A 79 29.06 11.35 7.72
C ASP A 79 30.03 11.98 8.72
N SER A 80 29.56 12.24 9.95
CA SER A 80 30.30 13.05 10.94
C SER A 80 30.93 12.22 12.06
N MET A 81 30.64 10.92 12.15
CA MET A 81 31.21 10.03 13.17
C MET A 81 31.93 8.83 12.55
N VAL A 82 31.26 8.06 11.70
CA VAL A 82 31.83 6.81 11.15
C VAL A 82 32.85 7.09 10.04
N PHE A 83 32.48 7.92 9.06
CA PHE A 83 33.30 8.19 7.88
C PHE A 83 34.68 8.78 8.20
N PRO A 84 34.84 9.79 9.08
CA PRO A 84 36.15 10.35 9.40
C PRO A 84 37.09 9.31 10.05
N LEU A 85 36.53 8.39 10.83
CA LEU A 85 37.27 7.31 11.49
C LEU A 85 37.73 6.23 10.51
N ILE A 86 36.87 5.88 9.53
CA ILE A 86 37.26 5.02 8.41
C ILE A 86 38.38 5.69 7.60
N GLN A 87 38.24 6.97 7.28
CA GLN A 87 39.24 7.71 6.50
C GLN A 87 40.60 7.75 7.23
N PHE A 88 40.61 8.04 8.53
CA PHE A 88 41.83 8.01 9.33
C PHE A 88 42.51 6.63 9.30
N ARG A 89 41.71 5.56 9.45
CA ARG A 89 42.22 4.19 9.42
C ARG A 89 42.78 3.81 8.05
N GLU A 90 42.02 4.05 6.97
CA GLU A 90 42.34 3.56 5.64
C GLU A 90 43.37 4.42 4.92
N LYS A 91 43.44 5.72 5.23
CA LYS A 91 44.40 6.65 4.63
C LYS A 91 45.63 6.84 5.52
N ASP A 92 45.44 7.40 6.71
CA ASP A 92 46.57 7.87 7.53
C ASP A 92 47.35 6.71 8.15
N LEU A 93 46.68 5.71 8.73
CA LEU A 93 47.38 4.55 9.31
C LEU A 93 48.00 3.64 8.23
N THR A 94 47.31 3.46 7.09
CA THR A 94 47.87 2.73 5.95
C THR A 94 49.11 3.42 5.36
N GLU A 95 49.10 4.76 5.25
CA GLU A 95 50.27 5.54 4.83
C GLU A 95 51.47 5.27 5.74
N ILE A 96 51.26 5.28 7.06
CA ILE A 96 52.31 5.01 8.06
C ILE A 96 52.86 3.59 7.92
N SER A 97 51.99 2.59 7.75
CA SER A 97 52.40 1.20 7.54
C SER A 97 53.22 1.05 6.26
N THR A 98 52.80 1.69 5.17
CA THR A 98 53.49 1.63 3.87
C THR A 98 54.87 2.29 3.94
N LEU A 99 54.97 3.47 4.56
CA LEU A 99 56.25 4.16 4.74
C LEU A 99 57.21 3.40 5.66
N LYS A 100 56.68 2.72 6.68
CA LYS A 100 57.47 1.82 7.54
C LYS A 100 58.10 0.69 6.72
N GLU A 101 57.32 0.04 5.86
CA GLU A 101 57.80 -1.04 4.98
C GLU A 101 58.86 -0.53 4.00
N ILE A 102 58.61 0.59 3.32
CA ILE A 102 59.56 1.20 2.39
C ILE A 102 60.88 1.54 3.09
N PHE A 103 60.82 2.09 4.31
CA PHE A 103 62.00 2.40 5.11
C PHE A 103 62.75 1.13 5.54
N GLY A 104 62.02 0.06 5.90
CA GLY A 104 62.59 -1.25 6.22
C GLY A 104 63.37 -1.83 5.04
N ILE A 105 62.75 -1.92 3.87
CA ILE A 105 63.38 -2.41 2.63
C ILE A 105 64.64 -1.60 2.29
N ALA A 106 64.54 -0.26 2.32
CA ALA A 106 65.69 0.60 2.03
C ALA A 106 66.83 0.45 3.06
N THR A 107 66.50 0.10 4.31
CA THR A 107 67.48 -0.19 5.35
C THR A 107 68.18 -1.53 5.08
N ASP A 108 67.44 -2.58 4.76
CA ASP A 108 68.01 -3.90 4.46
C ASP A 108 68.92 -3.86 3.22
N GLU A 109 68.51 -3.13 2.17
CA GLU A 109 69.35 -2.90 0.98
C GLU A 109 70.66 -2.18 1.32
N HIS A 110 70.60 -1.16 2.18
CA HIS A 110 71.79 -0.43 2.62
C HIS A 110 72.72 -1.31 3.48
N GLU A 111 72.16 -2.09 4.40
CA GLU A 111 72.92 -3.04 5.22
C GLU A 111 73.59 -4.11 4.34
N ALA A 112 72.89 -4.64 3.34
CA ALA A 112 73.45 -5.59 2.38
C ALA A 112 74.62 -4.98 1.56
N ALA A 113 74.47 -3.75 1.05
CA ALA A 113 75.53 -3.04 0.34
C ALA A 113 76.75 -2.78 1.24
N MET A 114 76.53 -2.40 2.50
CA MET A 114 77.59 -2.19 3.48
C MET A 114 78.34 -3.49 3.81
N VAL A 115 77.63 -4.62 3.92
CA VAL A 115 78.25 -5.94 4.11
C VAL A 115 79.15 -6.28 2.92
N LYS A 116 78.68 -6.11 1.68
CA LYS A 116 79.49 -6.34 0.47
C LYS A 116 80.76 -5.46 0.48
N TYR A 117 80.61 -4.17 0.75
CA TYR A 117 81.72 -3.21 0.82
C TYR A 117 82.74 -3.59 1.90
N SER A 118 82.29 -4.00 3.09
CA SER A 118 83.16 -4.36 4.21
C SER A 118 84.04 -5.60 3.94
N ARG A 119 83.62 -6.46 3.01
CA ARG A 119 84.34 -7.70 2.62
C ARG A 119 85.46 -7.46 1.59
N LEU A 120 85.70 -6.21 1.17
CA LEU A 120 86.76 -5.89 0.22
C LEU A 120 88.15 -6.29 0.75
N PRO A 121 88.96 -7.00 -0.05
CA PRO A 121 90.27 -7.50 0.38
C PRO A 121 91.31 -6.39 0.46
N LYS A 122 91.91 -6.19 1.65
CA LYS A 122 92.95 -5.16 1.88
C LYS A 122 94.28 -5.39 1.15
N LYS A 123 94.61 -6.64 0.78
CA LYS A 123 95.94 -7.01 0.24
C LYS A 123 96.03 -7.00 -1.29
N LYS A 124 94.89 -7.04 -1.99
CA LYS A 124 94.78 -7.00 -3.45
C LYS A 124 93.57 -6.15 -3.81
N GLU A 125 93.76 -4.84 -3.89
CA GLU A 125 92.68 -3.91 -4.21
C GLU A 125 92.37 -3.95 -5.72
N ASN A 126 91.10 -4.21 -6.05
CA ASN A 126 90.55 -4.00 -7.39
C ASN A 126 89.85 -2.64 -7.39
N GLU A 127 90.51 -1.62 -7.96
CA GLU A 127 90.02 -0.23 -7.96
C GLU A 127 88.66 -0.07 -8.64
N LYS A 128 88.39 -0.83 -9.71
CA LYS A 128 87.09 -0.77 -10.38
C LYS A 128 85.98 -1.31 -9.48
N LEU A 129 86.19 -2.49 -8.89
CA LEU A 129 85.21 -3.11 -7.98
C LEU A 129 84.97 -2.25 -6.74
N LYS A 130 86.02 -1.64 -6.19
CA LYS A 130 85.93 -0.71 -5.06
C LYS A 130 85.10 0.52 -5.42
N ALA A 131 85.35 1.15 -6.57
CA ALA A 131 84.58 2.30 -7.03
C ALA A 131 83.09 1.97 -7.24
N ASP A 132 82.78 0.79 -7.78
CA ASP A 132 81.40 0.35 -8.01
C ASP A 132 80.66 0.10 -6.69
N LEU A 133 81.29 -0.58 -5.73
CA LEU A 133 80.70 -0.81 -4.39
C LEU A 133 80.54 0.50 -3.59
N VAL A 134 81.47 1.45 -3.71
CA VAL A 134 81.32 2.78 -3.08
C VAL A 134 80.10 3.52 -3.65
N LYS A 135 79.87 3.43 -4.96
CA LYS A 135 78.67 4.01 -5.60
C LYS A 135 77.39 3.31 -5.14
N GLU A 136 77.37 1.98 -5.06
CA GLU A 136 76.23 1.20 -4.56
C GLU A 136 75.87 1.58 -3.10
N VAL A 137 76.88 1.67 -2.23
CA VAL A 137 76.70 2.12 -0.84
C VAL A 137 76.18 3.55 -0.77
N ALA A 138 76.74 4.47 -1.55
CA ALA A 138 76.29 5.87 -1.57
C ALA A 138 74.83 5.99 -2.06
N TYR A 139 74.46 5.22 -3.08
CA TYR A 139 73.11 5.18 -3.63
C TYR A 139 72.09 4.62 -2.60
N THR A 140 72.36 3.44 -2.05
CA THR A 140 71.46 2.80 -1.05
C THR A 140 71.35 3.63 0.22
N ARG A 141 72.43 4.26 0.67
CA ARG A 141 72.42 5.19 1.81
C ARG A 141 71.52 6.40 1.56
N ARG A 142 71.58 6.98 0.34
CA ARG A 142 70.72 8.10 -0.03
C ARG A 142 69.25 7.68 -0.07
N LYS A 143 68.95 6.51 -0.63
CA LYS A 143 67.60 5.93 -0.65
C LYS A 143 67.06 5.71 0.77
N GLN A 144 67.85 5.07 1.64
CA GLN A 144 67.50 4.87 3.05
C GLN A 144 67.26 6.21 3.77
N HIS A 145 68.14 7.19 3.57
CA HIS A 145 68.00 8.50 4.20
C HIS A 145 66.70 9.20 3.78
N GLN A 146 66.38 9.20 2.48
CA GLN A 146 65.14 9.78 1.98
C GLN A 146 63.90 9.07 2.54
N ALA A 147 63.88 7.73 2.54
CA ALA A 147 62.78 6.95 3.11
C ALA A 147 62.61 7.22 4.62
N SER A 148 63.72 7.32 5.37
CA SER A 148 63.68 7.63 6.80
C SER A 148 63.08 9.00 7.09
N LEU A 149 63.43 10.02 6.31
CA LEU A 149 62.89 11.38 6.50
C LEU A 149 61.40 11.43 6.21
N GLN A 150 60.95 10.78 5.13
CA GLN A 150 59.52 10.68 4.82
C GLN A 150 58.76 9.98 5.93
N TYR A 151 59.29 8.86 6.43
CA TYR A 151 58.67 8.11 7.52
C TYR A 151 58.61 8.90 8.83
N TYR A 152 59.70 9.57 9.22
CA TYR A 152 59.74 10.37 10.45
C TYR A 152 58.80 11.59 10.37
N CYS A 153 58.73 12.25 9.21
CA CYS A 153 57.78 13.33 8.99
C CYS A 153 56.33 12.84 9.11
N ALA A 154 56.01 11.67 8.55
CA ALA A 154 54.68 11.09 8.64
C ALA A 154 54.32 10.72 10.09
N LEU A 155 55.24 10.10 10.84
CA LEU A 155 55.04 9.80 12.27
C LEU A 155 54.82 11.08 13.11
N ASN A 156 55.54 12.16 12.82
CA ASN A 156 55.33 13.44 13.49
C ASN A 156 53.96 14.03 13.15
N ALA A 157 53.53 13.97 11.89
CA ALA A 157 52.20 14.41 11.48
C ALA A 157 51.10 13.57 12.14
N LEU A 158 51.30 12.26 12.29
CA LEU A 158 50.35 11.34 12.94
C LEU A 158 50.04 11.76 14.38
N GLN A 159 50.99 12.33 15.11
CA GLN A 159 50.77 12.81 16.49
C GLN A 159 49.71 13.92 16.58
N TYR A 160 49.54 14.71 15.51
CA TYR A 160 48.49 15.71 15.41
C TYR A 160 47.21 15.12 14.81
N ARG A 161 47.33 14.33 13.73
CA ARG A 161 46.18 13.68 13.08
C ARG A 161 45.40 12.81 14.07
N LYS A 162 46.08 12.06 14.95
CA LYS A 162 45.42 11.23 15.98
C LYS A 162 44.54 12.02 16.95
N ARG A 163 44.87 13.29 17.23
CA ARG A 163 44.04 14.14 18.10
C ARG A 163 42.76 14.56 17.39
N VAL A 164 42.88 14.97 16.13
CA VAL A 164 41.74 15.38 15.31
C VAL A 164 40.81 14.19 15.07
N ALA A 165 41.36 13.05 14.63
CA ALA A 165 40.62 11.84 14.32
C ALA A 165 39.82 11.24 15.50
N MET A 166 40.19 11.57 16.74
CA MET A 166 39.46 11.11 17.93
C MET A 166 38.40 12.12 18.40
N LEU A 167 38.64 13.42 18.17
CA LEU A 167 37.74 14.49 18.64
C LEU A 167 36.63 14.80 17.64
N GLU A 168 36.94 14.79 16.35
CA GLU A 168 35.99 15.14 15.28
C GLU A 168 34.78 14.20 15.25
N PRO A 169 34.92 12.86 15.33
CA PRO A 169 33.78 11.96 15.46
C PRO A 169 32.91 12.20 16.69
N MET A 170 33.52 12.55 17.83
CA MET A 170 32.79 12.84 19.08
C MET A 170 31.99 14.13 18.97
N LEU A 171 32.57 15.15 18.34
CA LEU A 171 31.92 16.42 18.09
C LEU A 171 30.72 16.24 17.13
N GLY A 172 30.95 15.56 16.01
CA GLY A 172 29.90 15.25 15.03
C GLY A 172 28.75 14.48 15.64
N TYR A 173 29.04 13.42 16.40
CA TYR A 173 28.02 12.67 17.13
C TYR A 173 27.23 13.54 18.13
N THR A 174 27.92 14.38 18.91
CA THR A 174 27.26 15.24 19.90
C THR A 174 26.35 16.27 19.24
N GLN A 175 26.78 16.88 18.13
CA GLN A 175 25.97 17.82 17.37
C GLN A 175 24.73 17.14 16.77
N ALA A 176 24.90 15.93 16.22
CA ALA A 176 23.79 15.15 15.68
C ALA A 176 22.74 14.81 16.74
N GLN A 177 23.20 14.37 17.93
CA GLN A 177 22.32 14.11 19.07
C GLN A 177 21.58 15.37 19.54
N ILE A 178 22.25 16.51 19.64
CA ILE A 178 21.61 17.79 20.00
C ILE A 178 20.51 18.15 19.00
N SER A 179 20.78 18.01 17.70
CA SER A 179 19.80 18.28 16.64
C SER A 179 18.58 17.36 16.76
N PHE A 180 18.82 16.06 16.92
CA PHE A 180 17.79 15.04 17.09
C PHE A 180 16.87 15.35 18.28
N PHE A 181 17.42 15.61 19.47
CA PHE A 181 16.59 15.88 20.65
C PHE A 181 15.82 17.19 20.55
N LYS A 182 16.41 18.26 19.98
CA LYS A 182 15.71 19.53 19.79
C LYS A 182 14.49 19.37 18.87
N LYS A 183 14.70 18.75 17.71
CA LYS A 183 13.62 18.48 16.74
C LYS A 183 12.58 17.51 17.30
N GLY A 184 13.02 16.48 18.04
CA GLY A 184 12.14 15.51 18.68
C GLY A 184 11.24 16.11 19.76
N ILE A 185 11.77 16.99 20.61
CA ILE A 185 10.96 17.70 21.61
C ILE A 185 9.93 18.62 20.93
N GLU A 186 10.31 19.34 19.88
CA GLU A 186 9.37 20.18 19.13
C GLU A 186 8.21 19.36 18.56
N LEU A 187 8.51 18.18 17.99
CA LEU A 187 7.52 17.25 17.45
C LEU A 187 6.53 16.75 18.53
N VAL A 188 7.02 16.41 19.72
CA VAL A 188 6.21 15.79 20.79
C VAL A 188 5.47 16.84 21.66
N SER A 189 6.01 18.04 21.82
CA SER A 189 5.69 18.95 22.93
C SER A 189 4.23 19.41 23.10
N LYS A 190 3.45 19.66 22.05
CA LYS A 190 2.11 20.28 22.22
C LYS A 190 0.96 19.58 21.50
N LYS A 191 1.21 18.95 20.36
CA LYS A 191 0.15 18.22 19.64
C LYS A 191 -0.09 16.84 20.25
N MET A 192 0.96 16.17 20.71
CA MET A 192 0.86 14.83 21.30
C MET A 192 0.16 14.86 22.67
N ASP A 193 0.48 15.81 23.56
CA ASP A 193 -0.11 15.86 24.90
C ASP A 193 -1.64 16.02 24.89
N ASN A 194 -2.15 16.92 24.04
CA ASN A 194 -3.59 17.11 23.87
C ASN A 194 -4.26 15.87 23.28
N PHE A 195 -3.59 15.21 22.33
CA PHE A 195 -4.07 13.97 21.73
C PHE A 195 -4.11 12.82 22.75
N LEU A 196 -3.02 12.57 23.48
CA LEU A 196 -2.93 11.54 24.52
C LEU A 196 -3.98 11.74 25.60
N THR A 197 -4.22 13.00 26.00
CA THR A 197 -5.29 13.34 26.95
C THR A 197 -6.67 13.00 26.38
N SER A 198 -6.89 13.26 25.08
CA SER A 198 -8.15 12.96 24.40
C SER A 198 -8.38 11.45 24.24
N VAL A 199 -7.34 10.69 23.88
CA VAL A 199 -7.37 9.21 23.83
C VAL A 199 -7.65 8.62 25.21
N SER A 200 -7.02 9.15 26.25
CA SER A 200 -7.26 8.73 27.64
C SER A 200 -8.73 8.96 28.03
N LYS A 201 -9.28 10.14 27.74
CA LYS A 201 -10.72 10.44 27.97
C LYS A 201 -11.65 9.55 27.18
N MET A 202 -11.36 9.29 25.90
CA MET A 202 -12.14 8.39 25.05
C MET A 202 -12.14 6.96 25.62
N THR A 203 -10.97 6.46 26.03
CA THR A 203 -10.83 5.13 26.64
C THR A 203 -11.63 5.05 27.94
N GLN A 204 -11.55 6.07 28.79
CA GLN A 204 -12.35 6.15 30.01
C GLN A 204 -13.85 6.19 29.70
N SER A 205 -14.27 6.89 28.65
CA SER A 205 -15.67 6.94 28.21
C SER A 205 -16.17 5.59 27.72
N ILE A 206 -15.37 4.87 26.93
CA ILE A 206 -15.70 3.50 26.47
C ILE A 206 -15.82 2.57 27.67
N GLN A 207 -14.90 2.66 28.63
CA GLN A 207 -14.95 1.86 29.85
C GLN A 207 -16.22 2.16 30.66
N ALA A 208 -16.58 3.43 30.82
CA ALA A 208 -17.80 3.81 31.55
C ALA A 208 -19.08 3.34 30.84
N GLN A 209 -19.12 3.39 29.51
CA GLN A 209 -20.22 2.83 28.72
C GLN A 209 -20.32 1.32 28.90
N LEU A 210 -19.19 0.61 28.81
CA LEU A 210 -19.11 -0.82 29.05
C LEU A 210 -19.63 -1.18 30.44
N ASP A 211 -19.20 -0.47 31.48
CA ASP A 211 -19.63 -0.74 32.86
C ASP A 211 -21.15 -0.51 33.02
N THR A 212 -21.69 0.53 32.39
CA THR A 212 -23.12 0.86 32.42
C THR A 212 -23.95 -0.20 31.68
N GLU A 213 -23.55 -0.58 30.47
CA GLU A 213 -24.24 -1.60 29.68
C GLU A 213 -24.12 -2.98 30.32
N ALA A 214 -22.95 -3.33 30.87
CA ALA A 214 -22.74 -4.58 31.57
C ALA A 214 -23.67 -4.72 32.79
N GLU A 215 -23.83 -3.64 33.58
CA GLU A 215 -24.75 -3.64 34.69
C GLU A 215 -26.21 -3.72 34.24
N GLY A 216 -26.58 -3.00 33.17
CA GLY A 216 -27.91 -3.11 32.55
C GLY A 216 -28.23 -4.52 32.06
N MET A 217 -27.28 -5.16 31.37
CA MET A 217 -27.39 -6.55 30.92
C MET A 217 -27.51 -7.52 32.11
N ARG A 218 -26.75 -7.30 33.19
CA ARG A 218 -26.82 -8.13 34.41
C ARG A 218 -28.17 -8.03 35.10
N MET A 219 -28.79 -6.84 35.11
CA MET A 219 -30.12 -6.62 35.66
C MET A 219 -31.20 -7.29 34.79
N ALA A 220 -31.15 -7.12 33.46
CA ALA A 220 -32.05 -7.79 32.54
C ALA A 220 -31.92 -9.33 32.63
N GLN A 221 -30.69 -9.84 32.77
CA GLN A 221 -30.44 -11.26 33.00
C GLN A 221 -31.12 -11.74 34.29
N ARG A 222 -31.01 -10.99 35.39
CA ARG A 222 -31.66 -11.35 36.67
C ARG A 222 -33.18 -11.40 36.53
N GLU A 223 -33.78 -10.43 35.83
CA GLU A 223 -35.22 -10.37 35.59
C GLU A 223 -35.71 -11.55 34.73
N LEU A 224 -35.04 -11.83 33.61
CA LEU A 224 -35.39 -12.97 32.75
C LEU A 224 -35.24 -14.32 33.46
N LEU A 225 -34.32 -14.42 34.42
CA LEU A 225 -34.13 -15.62 35.25
C LEU A 225 -35.05 -15.67 36.48
N SER A 226 -35.77 -14.59 36.81
CA SER A 226 -36.71 -14.59 37.94
C SER A 226 -38.12 -15.05 37.59
N VAL A 227 -38.35 -15.47 36.33
CA VAL A 227 -39.61 -16.09 35.91
C VAL A 227 -39.85 -17.41 36.63
N GLU A 228 -41.11 -17.79 36.81
CA GLU A 228 -41.48 -19.05 37.46
C GLU A 228 -41.01 -20.27 36.64
N ASP A 229 -40.69 -21.36 37.33
CA ASP A 229 -40.24 -22.61 36.70
C ASP A 229 -41.24 -23.19 35.68
N ASN A 230 -42.52 -22.81 35.75
CA ASN A 230 -43.55 -23.25 34.80
C ASN A 230 -43.20 -22.88 33.35
N VAL A 231 -42.52 -21.74 33.11
CA VAL A 231 -42.08 -21.28 31.78
C VAL A 231 -41.10 -22.27 31.14
N TYR A 232 -40.31 -22.96 31.95
CA TYR A 232 -39.33 -23.97 31.50
C TYR A 232 -39.91 -25.39 31.48
N MET A 233 -41.09 -25.62 32.07
CA MET A 233 -41.71 -26.94 32.12
C MET A 233 -42.52 -27.22 30.85
N PRO A 234 -42.18 -28.27 30.09
CA PRO A 234 -42.76 -28.50 28.79
C PRO A 234 -44.25 -28.83 28.84
N ASP A 235 -44.90 -29.13 29.98
CA ASP A 235 -46.30 -29.60 30.07
C ASP A 235 -47.22 -28.73 30.97
N LYS A 236 -46.83 -27.51 31.34
CA LYS A 236 -47.63 -26.61 32.19
C LYS A 236 -48.00 -25.31 31.46
N ASP A 237 -49.16 -25.29 30.78
CA ASP A 237 -49.69 -24.05 30.18
C ASP A 237 -50.96 -23.60 30.87
N THR A 238 -50.99 -22.32 31.25
CA THR A 238 -52.13 -21.60 31.84
C THR A 238 -52.74 -20.58 30.87
N GLU A 239 -52.13 -20.36 29.71
CA GLU A 239 -52.52 -19.28 28.78
C GLU A 239 -53.57 -19.71 27.74
N PRO A 240 -54.57 -18.87 27.44
CA PRO A 240 -55.58 -19.16 26.45
C PRO A 240 -54.99 -19.18 25.03
N VAL A 241 -55.33 -20.21 24.25
CA VAL A 241 -54.90 -20.35 22.85
C VAL A 241 -55.35 -19.14 22.04
N ASN A 242 -54.39 -18.33 21.59
CA ASN A 242 -54.63 -17.22 20.67
C ASN A 242 -55.02 -17.79 19.30
N ARG A 243 -56.21 -17.43 18.81
CA ARG A 243 -56.80 -17.97 17.57
C ARG A 243 -56.63 -17.06 16.36
N THR A 244 -55.87 -15.97 16.46
CA THR A 244 -55.72 -14.98 15.37
C THR A 244 -54.27 -14.84 14.92
N LEU A 245 -53.42 -15.83 15.20
CA LEU A 245 -52.01 -15.77 14.87
C LEU A 245 -51.78 -15.99 13.37
N ILE A 246 -51.13 -15.03 12.72
CA ILE A 246 -50.79 -15.07 11.29
C ILE A 246 -49.34 -15.52 11.08
N GLN A 247 -48.52 -15.51 12.14
CA GLN A 247 -47.12 -15.92 12.11
C GLN A 247 -46.79 -16.74 13.34
N LYS A 248 -46.14 -17.89 13.15
CA LYS A 248 -45.66 -18.75 14.24
C LYS A 248 -44.21 -19.14 14.00
N ALA A 249 -43.44 -19.20 15.08
CA ALA A 249 -42.10 -19.76 15.09
C ALA A 249 -41.88 -20.64 16.33
N GLY A 250 -40.94 -21.60 16.20
CA GLY A 250 -40.57 -22.51 17.27
C GLY A 250 -39.83 -23.76 16.77
N TYR A 251 -39.23 -24.49 17.69
CA TYR A 251 -38.62 -25.78 17.36
C TYR A 251 -39.69 -26.84 17.11
N LEU A 252 -39.57 -27.60 16.01
CA LEU A 252 -40.37 -28.79 15.74
C LEU A 252 -39.45 -30.00 15.51
N ASN A 253 -39.95 -31.21 15.80
CA ASN A 253 -39.28 -32.43 15.37
C ASN A 253 -39.85 -32.85 14.01
N ILE A 254 -39.06 -32.82 12.95
CA ILE A 254 -39.45 -33.29 11.61
C ILE A 254 -39.10 -34.76 11.44
N ARG A 255 -40.04 -35.55 10.90
CA ARG A 255 -39.81 -36.96 10.60
C ARG A 255 -39.11 -37.11 9.25
N ASN A 256 -37.95 -37.73 9.25
CA ASN A 256 -37.19 -38.08 8.06
C ASN A 256 -37.25 -39.60 7.85
N LYS A 257 -37.63 -40.03 6.64
CA LYS A 257 -37.63 -41.45 6.26
C LYS A 257 -36.29 -41.79 5.60
N THR A 258 -35.40 -42.43 6.33
CA THR A 258 -34.08 -42.84 5.85
C THR A 258 -34.13 -44.29 5.39
N GLY A 259 -34.74 -44.56 4.23
CA GLY A 259 -34.84 -45.91 3.65
C GLY A 259 -36.24 -46.55 3.75
N LEU A 260 -36.33 -47.86 3.54
CA LEU A 260 -37.61 -48.58 3.41
C LEU A 260 -38.33 -48.84 4.76
N VAL A 261 -37.59 -48.86 5.88
CA VAL A 261 -38.14 -49.23 7.21
C VAL A 261 -37.66 -48.30 8.36
N THR A 262 -36.57 -47.56 8.19
CA THR A 262 -35.99 -46.71 9.24
C THR A 262 -36.46 -45.26 9.16
N THR A 263 -36.85 -44.70 10.31
CA THR A 263 -37.28 -43.32 10.48
C THR A 263 -36.41 -42.63 11.52
N ALA A 264 -36.05 -41.38 11.23
CA ALA A 264 -35.32 -40.49 12.13
C ALA A 264 -36.15 -39.24 12.41
N TRP A 265 -35.89 -38.58 13.53
CA TRP A 265 -36.59 -37.37 13.93
C TRP A 265 -35.57 -36.29 14.30
N ASP A 266 -35.57 -35.20 13.54
CA ASP A 266 -34.62 -34.12 13.70
C ASP A 266 -35.30 -32.89 14.28
N ARG A 267 -34.71 -32.31 15.33
CA ARG A 267 -35.22 -31.08 15.96
C ARG A 267 -34.64 -29.87 15.26
N LEU A 268 -35.47 -29.14 14.52
CA LEU A 268 -35.08 -27.95 13.77
C LEU A 268 -35.98 -26.76 14.14
N TYR A 269 -35.52 -25.54 13.85
CA TYR A 269 -36.30 -24.33 14.08
C TYR A 269 -37.16 -24.01 12.87
N PHE A 270 -38.48 -23.93 13.04
CA PHE A 270 -39.42 -23.65 11.98
C PHE A 270 -40.12 -22.32 12.21
N PHE A 271 -40.43 -21.62 11.12
CA PHE A 271 -41.17 -20.36 11.17
C PHE A 271 -41.98 -20.15 9.89
N THR A 272 -43.09 -19.45 9.99
CA THR A 272 -43.93 -19.08 8.84
C THR A 272 -43.54 -17.70 8.32
N GLN A 273 -43.28 -17.56 7.02
CA GLN A 273 -42.96 -16.28 6.39
C GLN A 273 -43.61 -16.19 5.02
N GLY A 274 -44.48 -15.19 4.82
CA GLY A 274 -45.11 -14.92 3.51
C GLY A 274 -45.85 -16.11 2.90
N GLY A 275 -46.62 -16.86 3.72
CA GLY A 275 -47.32 -18.07 3.25
C GLY A 275 -46.46 -19.33 3.19
N ASN A 276 -45.15 -19.25 3.42
CA ASN A 276 -44.25 -20.40 3.39
C ASN A 276 -43.88 -20.90 4.79
N LEU A 277 -43.67 -22.21 4.91
CA LEU A 277 -43.02 -22.84 6.05
C LEU A 277 -41.52 -22.94 5.80
N MET A 278 -40.76 -22.22 6.61
CA MET A 278 -39.31 -22.15 6.57
C MET A 278 -38.69 -23.01 7.68
N CYS A 279 -37.47 -23.49 7.46
CA CYS A 279 -36.68 -24.25 8.43
C CYS A 279 -35.23 -23.75 8.48
N GLN A 280 -34.73 -23.50 9.69
CA GLN A 280 -33.36 -23.11 9.94
C GLN A 280 -32.68 -24.11 10.89
N PRO A 281 -31.68 -24.86 10.42
CA PRO A 281 -30.82 -25.68 11.27
C PRO A 281 -29.98 -24.82 12.23
N ARG A 282 -29.62 -25.38 13.39
CA ARG A 282 -28.72 -24.72 14.34
C ARG A 282 -27.35 -24.48 13.68
N GLY A 283 -26.89 -23.23 13.67
CA GLY A 283 -25.62 -22.83 13.06
C GLY A 283 -25.72 -22.40 11.59
N ALA A 284 -26.88 -22.55 10.95
CA ALA A 284 -27.10 -22.00 9.62
C ALA A 284 -27.41 -20.49 9.69
N VAL A 285 -26.81 -19.69 8.81
CA VAL A 285 -27.03 -18.24 8.73
C VAL A 285 -28.44 -17.89 8.23
N ALA A 286 -29.02 -18.73 7.37
CA ALA A 286 -30.35 -18.53 6.80
C ALA A 286 -31.18 -19.82 6.82
N GLY A 287 -32.51 -19.67 6.85
CA GLY A 287 -33.48 -20.77 6.74
C GLY A 287 -33.86 -21.09 5.30
N GLY A 288 -34.07 -22.37 5.00
CA GLY A 288 -34.56 -22.84 3.70
C GLY A 288 -36.08 -23.02 3.69
N MET A 289 -36.69 -22.91 2.52
CA MET A 289 -38.12 -23.21 2.35
C MET A 289 -38.35 -24.72 2.41
N VAL A 290 -39.29 -25.15 3.26
CA VAL A 290 -39.68 -26.56 3.40
C VAL A 290 -40.93 -26.85 2.62
N LEU A 291 -41.94 -25.99 2.75
CA LEU A 291 -43.23 -26.19 2.11
C LEU A 291 -43.96 -24.86 1.92
N ASP A 292 -44.63 -24.72 0.79
CA ASP A 292 -45.63 -23.67 0.57
C ASP A 292 -46.94 -24.03 1.30
N LEU A 293 -47.40 -23.14 2.19
CA LEU A 293 -48.62 -23.38 2.96
C LEU A 293 -49.89 -22.99 2.17
N ASP A 294 -49.76 -22.38 1.00
CA ASP A 294 -50.90 -22.05 0.15
C ASP A 294 -51.69 -23.30 -0.24
N ASN A 295 -52.98 -23.32 0.11
CA ASN A 295 -53.89 -24.44 -0.05
C ASN A 295 -53.46 -25.76 0.65
N SER A 296 -52.40 -25.77 1.47
CA SER A 296 -51.93 -26.95 2.20
C SER A 296 -52.84 -27.32 3.38
N SER A 297 -53.24 -28.57 3.57
CA SER A 297 -54.07 -28.99 4.71
C SER A 297 -53.21 -29.42 5.90
N VAL A 298 -53.65 -29.11 7.11
CA VAL A 298 -52.96 -29.55 8.34
C VAL A 298 -53.92 -30.39 9.18
N MET A 299 -53.46 -31.57 9.60
CA MET A 299 -54.25 -32.50 10.41
C MET A 299 -53.40 -33.11 11.53
N ALA A 300 -54.01 -33.35 12.68
CA ALA A 300 -53.39 -34.17 13.72
C ALA A 300 -53.35 -35.64 13.27
N VAL A 301 -52.26 -36.35 13.57
CA VAL A 301 -52.08 -37.75 13.15
C VAL A 301 -51.42 -38.55 14.26
N ASP A 302 -51.81 -39.81 14.42
CA ASP A 302 -51.09 -40.74 15.29
C ASP A 302 -49.89 -41.32 14.53
N CYS A 303 -48.68 -41.17 15.07
CA CYS A 303 -47.44 -41.61 14.43
C CYS A 303 -46.46 -42.15 15.47
N GLU A 304 -46.07 -43.43 15.35
CA GLU A 304 -45.02 -44.06 16.18
C GLU A 304 -45.19 -43.88 17.70
N ASP A 305 -46.43 -43.84 18.20
CA ASP A 305 -46.76 -43.58 19.62
C ASP A 305 -46.19 -42.26 20.18
N ARG A 306 -45.82 -41.31 19.31
CA ARG A 306 -45.32 -40.00 19.71
C ARG A 306 -46.47 -39.02 19.94
N ARG A 307 -46.43 -38.36 21.10
CA ARG A 307 -47.40 -37.30 21.45
C ARG A 307 -47.32 -36.14 20.46
N TYR A 308 -48.48 -35.53 20.21
CA TYR A 308 -48.60 -34.28 19.46
C TYR A 308 -47.97 -34.34 18.08
N CYS A 309 -48.34 -35.35 17.29
CA CYS A 309 -47.96 -35.43 15.89
C CYS A 309 -49.01 -34.76 14.99
N PHE A 310 -48.53 -34.08 13.95
CA PHE A 310 -49.37 -33.50 12.91
C PHE A 310 -48.72 -33.62 11.54
N GLN A 311 -49.54 -33.59 10.51
CA GLN A 311 -49.10 -33.69 9.13
C GLN A 311 -49.59 -32.48 8.35
N ILE A 312 -48.69 -31.89 7.57
CA ILE A 312 -49.05 -30.91 6.54
C ILE A 312 -49.03 -31.62 5.20
N THR A 313 -50.13 -31.53 4.45
CA THR A 313 -50.29 -32.15 3.13
C THR A 313 -50.44 -31.07 2.08
N SER A 314 -49.58 -31.12 1.05
CA SER A 314 -49.61 -30.18 -0.06
C SER A 314 -50.88 -30.33 -0.92
N PRO A 315 -51.27 -29.31 -1.72
CA PRO A 315 -52.47 -29.35 -2.55
C PRO A 315 -52.48 -30.49 -3.58
N SER A 316 -51.30 -30.97 -4.00
CA SER A 316 -51.16 -32.08 -4.95
C SER A 316 -51.35 -33.46 -4.32
N GLY A 317 -51.48 -33.54 -2.98
CA GLY A 317 -51.64 -34.79 -2.23
C GLY A 317 -50.39 -35.67 -2.18
N LYS A 318 -49.28 -35.26 -2.80
CA LYS A 318 -48.08 -36.08 -3.00
C LYS A 318 -47.01 -35.91 -1.92
N THR A 319 -46.97 -34.77 -1.23
CA THR A 319 -45.94 -34.47 -0.23
C THR A 319 -46.59 -34.31 1.13
N TYR A 320 -46.15 -35.11 2.10
CA TYR A 320 -46.53 -34.98 3.50
C TYR A 320 -45.29 -34.85 4.37
N VAL A 321 -45.31 -33.85 5.25
CA VAL A 321 -44.29 -33.72 6.30
C VAL A 321 -44.96 -33.95 7.63
N VAL A 322 -44.44 -34.91 8.40
CA VAL A 322 -44.93 -35.22 9.75
C VAL A 322 -44.04 -34.52 10.76
N PHE A 323 -44.66 -33.73 11.61
CA PHE A 323 -44.02 -33.01 12.70
C PHE A 323 -44.53 -33.54 14.03
N SER A 324 -43.70 -33.46 15.07
CA SER A 324 -44.09 -33.73 16.45
C SER A 324 -43.69 -32.56 17.32
N MET A 325 -44.67 -31.94 18.00
CA MET A 325 -44.46 -30.88 18.99
C MET A 325 -45.72 -30.61 19.81
N LYS A 326 -45.56 -30.27 21.10
CA LYS A 326 -46.65 -30.04 22.04
C LYS A 326 -47.74 -29.07 21.55
N TRP A 327 -47.35 -28.03 20.83
CA TRP A 327 -48.25 -27.00 20.33
C TRP A 327 -48.99 -27.40 19.04
N VAL A 328 -49.23 -28.70 18.79
CA VAL A 328 -50.01 -29.18 17.65
C VAL A 328 -51.31 -28.43 17.48
N ILE A 329 -52.09 -28.23 18.55
CA ILE A 329 -53.40 -27.58 18.43
C ILE A 329 -53.25 -26.10 18.02
N GLN A 330 -52.14 -25.45 18.36
CA GLN A 330 -51.87 -24.06 18.00
C GLN A 330 -51.26 -23.96 16.60
N TRP A 331 -50.24 -24.75 16.27
CA TRP A 331 -49.65 -24.80 14.91
C TRP A 331 -50.65 -25.29 13.84
N VAL A 332 -51.40 -26.37 14.11
CA VAL A 332 -52.42 -26.89 13.18
C VAL A 332 -53.52 -25.85 12.92
N ARG A 333 -53.89 -25.06 13.94
CA ARG A 333 -54.98 -24.08 13.84
C ARG A 333 -54.50 -22.71 13.33
N ASP A 334 -53.28 -22.29 13.66
CA ASP A 334 -52.65 -21.06 13.15
C ASP A 334 -52.35 -21.19 11.65
N ILE A 335 -51.82 -22.33 11.18
CA ILE A 335 -51.66 -22.60 9.75
C ILE A 335 -53.02 -22.65 9.04
N TYR A 336 -54.06 -23.19 9.69
CA TYR A 336 -55.42 -23.16 9.15
C TYR A 336 -55.99 -21.75 9.04
N ASN A 337 -55.62 -20.82 9.94
CA ASN A 337 -56.07 -19.42 9.92
C ASN A 337 -55.28 -18.53 8.94
N ILE A 338 -53.99 -18.81 8.69
CA ILE A 338 -53.23 -18.18 7.59
C ILE A 338 -54.01 -18.27 6.28
N LYS A 339 -54.71 -19.39 6.03
CA LYS A 339 -55.61 -19.54 4.88
C LYS A 339 -56.75 -18.54 4.83
N ILE A 340 -57.42 -18.28 5.95
CA ILE A 340 -58.60 -17.41 6.00
C ILE A 340 -58.18 -15.95 5.76
N VAL A 341 -57.03 -15.53 6.27
CA VAL A 341 -56.53 -14.17 6.07
C VAL A 341 -56.05 -13.96 4.63
N LEU A 342 -55.33 -14.92 4.02
CA LEU A 342 -54.87 -14.81 2.62
C LEU A 342 -56.04 -14.68 1.63
N ILE A 343 -57.15 -15.40 1.86
CA ILE A 343 -58.39 -15.31 1.07
C ILE A 343 -59.08 -13.95 1.23
N SER A 344 -58.89 -13.26 2.36
CA SER A 344 -59.53 -11.97 2.63
C SER A 344 -58.78 -10.74 2.11
N VAL A 345 -57.51 -10.88 1.71
CA VAL A 345 -56.64 -9.76 1.31
C VAL A 345 -56.38 -9.70 -0.21
N THR A 346 -56.89 -10.65 -1.00
CA THR A 346 -56.94 -10.50 -2.48
C THR A 346 -58.12 -9.59 -2.90
N PRO A 347 -57.90 -8.38 -3.43
CA PRO A 347 -58.96 -7.64 -4.08
C PRO A 347 -59.28 -8.30 -5.42
N ILE A 348 -60.57 -8.60 -5.59
CA ILE A 348 -61.17 -9.07 -6.84
C ILE A 348 -61.03 -7.93 -7.87
N THR A 349 -60.17 -8.10 -8.87
CA THR A 349 -60.33 -7.45 -10.18
C THR A 349 -60.54 -8.53 -11.23
N SER A 350 -61.82 -8.84 -11.40
CA SER A 350 -62.36 -9.54 -12.55
C SER A 350 -62.07 -8.77 -13.83
N PHE A 351 -61.37 -9.38 -14.78
CA PHE A 351 -61.57 -9.11 -16.20
C PHE A 351 -61.83 -10.42 -16.92
N GLU A 352 -63.11 -10.66 -17.18
CA GLU A 352 -63.60 -11.69 -18.08
C GLU A 352 -63.17 -11.39 -19.52
N LYS A 353 -62.73 -12.45 -20.18
CA LYS A 353 -62.39 -12.54 -21.59
C LYS A 353 -63.69 -12.73 -22.40
N ARG A 354 -63.95 -11.88 -23.40
CA ARG A 354 -64.87 -12.19 -24.52
C ARG A 354 -64.11 -12.16 -25.85
N GLN A 355 -64.36 -13.20 -26.64
CA GLN A 355 -63.87 -13.44 -28.00
C GLN A 355 -64.65 -12.61 -29.03
N GLU A 356 -64.00 -12.19 -30.13
CA GLU A 356 -64.34 -12.58 -31.51
C GLU A 356 -63.40 -11.90 -32.55
N GLY A 357 -63.02 -12.63 -33.60
CA GLY A 357 -62.59 -12.06 -34.89
C GLY A 357 -61.13 -12.26 -35.34
N SER A 358 -60.82 -13.41 -35.94
CA SER A 358 -59.68 -13.68 -36.86
C SER A 358 -59.85 -12.95 -38.23
N PRO A 359 -58.93 -13.01 -39.23
CA PRO A 359 -57.67 -13.76 -39.36
C PRO A 359 -56.45 -13.02 -39.97
N ASN A 360 -55.29 -13.69 -39.89
CA ASN A 360 -54.01 -13.42 -40.55
C ASN A 360 -54.09 -13.51 -42.12
N PRO A 361 -53.08 -13.06 -42.89
CA PRO A 361 -52.01 -14.00 -43.26
C PRO A 361 -50.59 -13.44 -43.47
N ASP A 362 -49.63 -14.29 -43.09
CA ASP A 362 -48.34 -14.63 -43.70
C ASP A 362 -47.49 -13.59 -44.43
N SER A 363 -46.25 -13.46 -43.95
CA SER A 363 -45.07 -13.23 -44.78
C SER A 363 -43.90 -14.00 -44.20
N ASP A 364 -43.73 -15.20 -44.75
CA ASP A 364 -42.60 -16.10 -44.57
C ASP A 364 -41.41 -15.52 -45.37
N VAL A 365 -40.34 -15.08 -44.70
CA VAL A 365 -39.03 -14.88 -45.34
C VAL A 365 -37.95 -15.43 -44.42
N LYS A 366 -37.40 -16.57 -44.83
CA LYS A 366 -36.10 -17.07 -44.40
C LYS A 366 -35.02 -16.11 -44.85
N HIS A 367 -34.11 -15.72 -43.95
CA HIS A 367 -32.75 -15.42 -44.37
C HIS A 367 -31.74 -16.06 -43.44
N ASP A 368 -30.72 -16.55 -44.14
CA ASP A 368 -29.63 -17.40 -43.73
C ASP A 368 -28.64 -16.71 -42.81
N THR A 369 -27.79 -17.53 -42.24
CA THR A 369 -26.88 -17.28 -41.12
C THR A 369 -25.70 -16.41 -41.56
N GLN A 370 -25.46 -15.30 -40.86
CA GLN A 370 -24.13 -14.70 -40.74
C GLN A 370 -23.84 -14.52 -39.25
N LYS A 371 -22.90 -15.33 -38.74
CA LYS A 371 -22.24 -15.11 -37.45
C LYS A 371 -21.55 -13.75 -37.50
N THR A 372 -22.11 -12.79 -36.82
CA THR A 372 -21.39 -11.61 -36.33
C THR A 372 -21.04 -11.93 -34.88
N GLU A 373 -19.77 -11.76 -34.51
CA GLU A 373 -19.31 -11.84 -33.12
C GLU A 373 -20.24 -11.01 -32.23
N SER A 374 -20.93 -11.69 -31.31
CA SER A 374 -21.76 -11.05 -30.31
C SER A 374 -20.87 -10.20 -29.43
N ALA A 375 -21.18 -8.90 -29.30
CA ALA A 375 -20.58 -8.04 -28.30
C ALA A 375 -20.66 -8.73 -26.92
N PRO A 376 -19.58 -8.70 -26.12
CA PRO A 376 -19.55 -9.37 -24.82
C PRO A 376 -20.70 -8.87 -23.94
N GLU A 377 -21.41 -9.78 -23.29
CA GLU A 377 -22.45 -9.38 -22.35
C GLU A 377 -21.81 -8.69 -21.13
N PRO A 378 -22.47 -7.72 -20.48
CA PRO A 378 -21.89 -6.96 -19.38
C PRO A 378 -21.43 -7.86 -18.20
N GLU A 379 -22.02 -9.05 -18.04
CA GLU A 379 -21.66 -10.04 -17.02
C GLU A 379 -20.33 -10.76 -17.31
N ASP A 380 -19.86 -10.74 -18.57
CA ASP A 380 -18.57 -11.30 -18.98
C ASP A 380 -17.41 -10.35 -18.66
N LEU A 381 -17.67 -9.03 -18.66
CA LEU A 381 -16.67 -7.98 -18.41
C LEU A 381 -16.50 -7.67 -16.91
N ILE A 382 -17.60 -7.65 -16.15
CA ILE A 382 -17.63 -7.35 -14.71
C ILE A 382 -18.56 -8.34 -14.01
N ALA A 383 -18.07 -9.00 -12.95
CA ALA A 383 -18.87 -9.97 -12.22
C ALA A 383 -20.08 -9.31 -11.52
N PRO A 384 -21.29 -9.88 -11.59
CA PRO A 384 -22.44 -9.38 -10.85
C PRO A 384 -22.15 -9.31 -9.34
N GLY A 385 -22.44 -8.17 -8.71
CA GLY A 385 -22.19 -7.94 -7.28
C GLY A 385 -20.77 -7.46 -6.94
N THR A 386 -19.94 -7.12 -7.93
CA THR A 386 -18.63 -6.50 -7.70
C THR A 386 -18.79 -5.18 -6.93
N PRO A 387 -18.08 -4.99 -5.80
CA PRO A 387 -18.17 -3.76 -5.04
C PRO A 387 -17.59 -2.57 -5.82
N ILE A 388 -18.26 -1.42 -5.74
CA ILE A 388 -17.79 -0.15 -6.29
C ILE A 388 -17.22 0.70 -5.17
N GLN A 389 -15.99 1.18 -5.35
CA GLN A 389 -15.33 2.09 -4.42
C GLN A 389 -15.49 3.53 -4.90
N PHE A 390 -16.19 4.36 -4.13
CA PHE A 390 -16.42 5.78 -4.46
C PHE A 390 -15.39 6.74 -3.86
N ASP A 391 -14.52 6.22 -3.00
CA ASP A 391 -13.48 6.99 -2.36
C ASP A 391 -12.12 6.41 -2.69
N ILE A 392 -11.32 7.14 -3.47
CA ILE A 392 -9.92 6.77 -3.75
C ILE A 392 -9.01 6.98 -2.54
N MET A 393 -9.59 7.46 -1.43
CA MET A 393 -8.93 7.52 -0.14
C MET A 393 -8.74 6.11 0.39
N LEU A 394 -7.63 5.50 0.01
CA LEU A 394 -6.90 4.73 0.99
C LEU A 394 -6.68 5.68 2.18
N PRO A 395 -6.97 5.28 3.44
CA PRO A 395 -6.48 6.05 4.56
C PRO A 395 -4.99 6.32 4.32
N ALA A 396 -4.51 7.52 4.67
CA ALA A 396 -3.17 8.03 4.34
C ALA A 396 -1.98 7.19 4.87
N SER A 397 -2.21 5.93 5.21
CA SER A 397 -1.31 4.88 5.67
C SER A 397 -0.52 4.14 4.58
N GLU A 398 -0.81 4.32 3.29
CA GLU A 398 -0.04 3.66 2.20
C GLU A 398 0.83 4.62 1.36
N PHE A 399 0.88 5.91 1.73
CA PHE A 399 1.57 6.96 0.97
C PHE A 399 3.11 6.95 1.05
N GLN A 400 3.71 5.98 1.75
CA GLN A 400 5.13 6.00 2.04
C GLN A 400 5.99 4.97 1.32
N ASP A 401 5.39 3.97 0.65
CA ASP A 401 6.17 3.07 -0.20
C ASP A 401 6.42 3.63 -1.61
N GLN A 402 5.63 4.61 -2.06
CA GLN A 402 5.79 5.21 -3.40
C GLN A 402 6.57 6.53 -3.44
N ASN A 403 6.86 7.15 -2.28
CA ASN A 403 7.62 8.42 -2.19
C ASN A 403 9.13 8.26 -1.97
N ARG A 404 9.69 7.07 -2.23
CA ARG A 404 11.16 6.90 -2.32
C ARG A 404 11.77 7.47 -3.61
N ALA A 405 10.98 8.06 -4.50
CA ALA A 405 11.46 8.76 -5.69
C ALA A 405 10.89 10.20 -5.77
N GLY A 406 11.72 11.17 -5.39
CA GLY A 406 11.74 12.55 -5.93
C GLY A 406 10.48 13.41 -5.76
N GLY A 407 10.49 14.28 -4.74
CA GLY A 407 9.54 15.39 -4.61
C GLY A 407 10.15 16.57 -3.85
N ARG A 408 10.88 17.45 -4.57
CA ARG A 408 11.43 18.71 -4.05
C ARG A 408 10.31 19.71 -3.75
N ARG A 409 10.27 20.23 -2.53
CA ARG A 409 9.49 21.42 -2.15
C ARG A 409 10.28 22.68 -2.53
N THR A 410 9.64 23.60 -3.25
CA THR A 410 10.16 24.93 -3.56
C THR A 410 10.20 25.81 -2.30
N ASN A 411 11.37 26.36 -2.00
CA ASN A 411 11.61 27.35 -0.95
C ASN A 411 11.14 28.74 -1.45
N PRO A 412 10.47 29.60 -0.64
CA PRO A 412 9.97 30.92 -1.09
C PRO A 412 11.07 31.98 -1.25
N PHE A 413 12.32 31.65 -0.93
CA PHE A 413 13.46 32.54 -1.05
C PHE A 413 14.44 31.93 -2.03
N GLY A 414 14.53 32.54 -3.22
CA GLY A 414 15.42 32.12 -4.29
C GLY A 414 16.87 32.21 -3.87
N GLU A 415 17.48 31.06 -3.60
CA GLU A 415 18.92 30.84 -3.69
C GLU A 415 19.15 29.56 -4.49
N THR A 416 20.09 29.66 -5.43
CA THR A 416 20.49 28.62 -6.36
C THR A 416 21.67 27.89 -5.76
N ASP A 417 21.48 26.63 -5.38
CA ASP A 417 22.59 25.72 -5.10
C ASP A 417 22.69 24.70 -6.24
N ASP A 418 23.78 24.85 -7.00
CA ASP A 418 24.30 23.87 -7.94
C ASP A 418 24.72 22.58 -7.19
N ASP A 419 24.72 21.47 -7.94
CA ASP A 419 25.11 20.09 -7.58
C ASP A 419 24.00 19.18 -7.01
N CYS A 420 23.27 18.52 -7.93
CA CYS A 420 22.68 17.19 -7.70
C CYS A 420 22.53 16.41 -9.02
N SER A 421 23.21 15.27 -9.13
CA SER A 421 23.34 14.44 -10.33
C SER A 421 22.43 13.20 -10.36
N ILE A 422 21.12 13.35 -10.10
CA ILE A 422 20.09 12.30 -10.34
C ILE A 422 18.73 12.89 -10.78
N GLU A 423 18.71 13.83 -11.74
CA GLU A 423 17.45 14.33 -12.34
C GLU A 423 17.53 14.38 -13.88
N SER A 424 17.94 13.29 -14.55
CA SER A 424 17.92 13.23 -16.03
C SER A 424 16.68 12.56 -16.63
N ASP A 425 15.97 11.72 -15.88
CA ASP A 425 15.09 10.72 -16.53
C ASP A 425 13.62 11.14 -16.68
N ASP A 426 13.08 12.06 -15.88
CA ASP A 426 11.65 12.45 -15.91
C ASP A 426 11.36 13.79 -16.62
N SER A 427 12.37 14.43 -17.19
CA SER A 427 12.27 15.80 -17.73
C SER A 427 11.57 15.93 -19.10
N LEU A 428 11.28 14.83 -19.79
CA LEU A 428 10.81 14.87 -21.18
C LEU A 428 9.29 15.07 -21.34
N LEU A 429 8.49 14.71 -20.33
CA LEU A 429 7.03 14.91 -20.37
C LEU A 429 6.49 15.03 -18.95
N GLN A 430 5.90 16.18 -18.63
CA GLN A 430 5.18 16.41 -17.38
C GLN A 430 3.95 17.27 -17.65
N GLN A 431 2.76 16.65 -17.65
CA GLN A 431 1.48 17.35 -17.87
C GLN A 431 0.53 17.09 -16.71
N VAL A 432 -0.20 18.11 -16.27
CA VAL A 432 -1.12 18.01 -15.13
C VAL A 432 -2.54 18.37 -15.55
N PHE A 433 -3.51 17.53 -15.16
CA PHE A 433 -4.94 17.73 -15.44
C PHE A 433 -5.75 17.76 -14.14
N ALA A 434 -6.71 18.68 -14.04
CA ALA A 434 -7.65 18.70 -12.92
C ALA A 434 -8.78 17.68 -13.15
N VAL A 435 -8.85 16.66 -12.30
CA VAL A 435 -9.80 15.55 -12.39
C VAL A 435 -10.54 15.32 -11.07
N ARG A 436 -11.72 14.72 -11.13
CA ARG A 436 -12.55 14.30 -10.01
C ARG A 436 -12.76 12.80 -10.10
N PHE A 437 -12.39 12.08 -9.04
CA PHE A 437 -12.58 10.64 -9.01
C PHE A 437 -14.07 10.29 -8.86
N GLN A 438 -14.56 9.44 -9.77
CA GLN A 438 -15.95 9.00 -9.78
C GLN A 438 -16.12 7.65 -9.10
N GLY A 439 -15.19 6.73 -9.31
CA GLY A 439 -15.16 5.43 -8.64
C GLY A 439 -14.18 4.46 -9.29
N SER A 440 -13.93 3.35 -8.60
CA SER A 440 -13.15 2.23 -9.10
C SER A 440 -13.83 0.90 -8.81
N MET A 441 -13.52 -0.11 -9.63
CA MET A 441 -14.02 -1.47 -9.42
C MET A 441 -13.10 -2.50 -10.07
N ALA A 442 -13.12 -3.72 -9.55
CA ALA A 442 -12.41 -4.86 -10.13
C ALA A 442 -13.06 -5.27 -11.45
N VAL A 443 -12.23 -5.65 -12.43
CA VAL A 443 -12.67 -6.03 -13.78
C VAL A 443 -11.99 -7.33 -14.20
N ARG A 444 -12.60 -8.08 -15.12
CA ARG A 444 -12.12 -9.42 -15.49
C ARG A 444 -11.02 -9.45 -16.53
N CYS A 445 -10.85 -8.38 -17.32
CA CYS A 445 -9.83 -8.32 -18.35
C CYS A 445 -9.25 -6.90 -18.50
N GLY A 446 -7.93 -6.81 -18.67
CA GLY A 446 -7.21 -5.56 -18.93
C GLY A 446 -7.04 -5.20 -20.40
N ASN A 447 -7.44 -6.06 -21.35
CA ASN A 447 -7.15 -5.90 -22.79
C ASN A 447 -8.35 -5.41 -23.63
N ASN A 448 -9.52 -5.21 -23.04
CA ASN A 448 -10.72 -4.72 -23.74
C ASN A 448 -11.12 -3.33 -23.22
N GLN A 449 -11.25 -2.35 -24.12
CA GLN A 449 -11.67 -0.98 -23.79
C GLN A 449 -13.16 -0.90 -23.40
N GLU A 450 -14.00 -1.84 -23.85
CA GLU A 450 -15.43 -1.87 -23.50
C GLU A 450 -15.68 -2.01 -22.00
N VAL A 451 -14.73 -2.64 -21.29
CA VAL A 451 -14.73 -2.74 -19.82
C VAL A 451 -14.77 -1.37 -19.17
N ILE A 452 -14.07 -0.37 -19.74
CA ILE A 452 -14.02 0.99 -19.20
C ILE A 452 -15.39 1.65 -19.34
N TYR A 453 -16.06 1.48 -20.47
CA TYR A 453 -17.39 2.03 -20.71
C TYR A 453 -18.45 1.39 -19.81
N GLU A 454 -18.37 0.07 -19.61
CA GLU A 454 -19.28 -0.63 -18.69
C GLU A 454 -19.01 -0.22 -17.23
N ALA A 455 -17.74 -0.08 -16.83
CA ALA A 455 -17.38 0.44 -15.51
C ALA A 455 -17.88 1.88 -15.29
N MET A 456 -17.75 2.77 -16.30
CA MET A 456 -18.33 4.11 -16.25
C MET A 456 -19.84 4.06 -16.01
N ARG A 457 -20.56 3.20 -16.74
CA ARG A 457 -22.02 3.04 -16.62
C ARG A 457 -22.42 2.60 -15.22
N GLN A 458 -21.77 1.56 -14.68
CA GLN A 458 -22.08 1.01 -13.35
C GLN A 458 -21.73 1.98 -12.22
N VAL A 459 -20.55 2.63 -12.29
CA VAL A 459 -20.11 3.63 -11.29
C VAL A 459 -21.09 4.80 -11.26
N LEU A 460 -21.44 5.39 -12.41
CA LEU A 460 -22.34 6.54 -12.45
C LEU A 460 -23.77 6.18 -12.03
N ALA A 461 -24.28 5.01 -12.44
CA ALA A 461 -25.58 4.53 -12.02
C ALA A 461 -25.63 4.33 -10.49
N ALA A 462 -24.60 3.71 -9.91
CA ALA A 462 -24.54 3.49 -8.47
C ALA A 462 -24.41 4.80 -7.68
N ARG A 463 -23.65 5.79 -8.17
CA ARG A 463 -23.62 7.15 -7.58
C ARG A 463 -25.01 7.79 -7.55
N ALA A 464 -25.79 7.63 -8.62
CA ALA A 464 -27.14 8.17 -8.70
C ALA A 464 -28.11 7.44 -7.73
N ILE A 465 -28.07 6.10 -7.68
CA ILE A 465 -28.93 5.29 -6.80
C ILE A 465 -28.64 5.58 -5.32
N HIS A 466 -27.37 5.71 -4.95
CA HIS A 466 -26.94 5.92 -3.56
C HIS A 466 -26.85 7.40 -3.16
N ASN A 467 -27.28 8.33 -4.02
CA ASN A 467 -27.23 9.78 -3.77
C ASN A 467 -25.83 10.29 -3.36
N ILE A 468 -24.78 9.79 -4.03
CA ILE A 468 -23.39 10.14 -3.74
C ILE A 468 -22.99 11.35 -4.59
N PHE A 469 -23.21 12.55 -4.06
CA PHE A 469 -22.90 13.80 -4.77
C PHE A 469 -21.47 14.30 -4.52
N ARG A 470 -20.80 13.82 -3.48
CA ARG A 470 -19.45 14.28 -3.13
C ARG A 470 -18.41 13.60 -4.01
N THR A 471 -17.64 14.38 -4.74
CA THR A 471 -16.44 13.94 -5.50
C THR A 471 -15.24 14.73 -5.01
N THR A 472 -14.08 14.08 -4.93
CA THR A 472 -12.84 14.74 -4.52
C THR A 472 -12.03 15.15 -5.75
N GLU A 473 -11.67 16.43 -5.84
CA GLU A 473 -10.79 16.94 -6.89
C GLU A 473 -9.33 16.52 -6.64
N SER A 474 -8.60 16.25 -7.72
CA SER A 474 -7.20 15.80 -7.74
C SER A 474 -6.50 16.30 -9.00
N HIS A 475 -5.19 16.46 -8.94
CA HIS A 475 -4.34 16.74 -10.08
C HIS A 475 -3.78 15.42 -10.62
N LEU A 476 -4.22 14.98 -11.80
CA LEU A 476 -3.64 13.85 -12.52
C LEU A 476 -2.39 14.33 -13.27
N MET A 477 -1.22 13.99 -12.75
CA MET A 477 0.07 14.23 -13.38
C MET A 477 0.47 13.02 -14.24
N VAL A 478 0.64 13.25 -15.54
CA VAL A 478 1.12 12.29 -16.52
C VAL A 478 2.60 12.57 -16.78
N THR A 479 3.43 11.55 -16.59
CA THR A 479 4.88 11.60 -16.85
C THR A 479 5.30 10.49 -17.80
N SER A 480 6.54 10.53 -18.30
CA SER A 480 7.09 9.46 -19.14
C SER A 480 7.30 8.11 -18.42
N SER A 481 7.10 8.07 -17.09
CA SER A 481 7.33 6.88 -16.25
C SER A 481 6.10 6.44 -15.44
N SER A 482 5.20 7.38 -15.11
CA SER A 482 4.09 7.13 -14.18
C SER A 482 2.87 8.05 -14.38
N LEU A 483 1.71 7.60 -13.88
CA LEU A 483 0.51 8.41 -13.67
C LEU A 483 0.32 8.63 -12.17
N ARG A 484 0.24 9.89 -11.73
CA ARG A 484 0.12 10.26 -10.32
C ARG A 484 -1.11 11.12 -10.07
N LEU A 485 -1.97 10.73 -9.13
CA LEU A 485 -3.01 11.64 -8.62
C LEU A 485 -2.45 12.40 -7.44
N ILE A 486 -2.53 13.73 -7.47
CA ILE A 486 -1.94 14.61 -6.45
C ILE A 486 -3.07 15.42 -5.81
N ASP A 487 -3.04 15.53 -4.49
CA ASP A 487 -3.93 16.40 -3.76
C ASP A 487 -3.60 17.88 -4.08
N PRO A 488 -4.55 18.67 -4.62
CA PRO A 488 -4.25 20.03 -5.07
C PRO A 488 -3.88 20.98 -3.93
N GLN A 489 -4.35 20.72 -2.70
CA GLN A 489 -4.11 21.58 -1.54
C GLN A 489 -2.79 21.27 -0.85
N THR A 490 -2.47 19.99 -0.68
CA THR A 490 -1.32 19.51 0.08
C THR A 490 -0.12 19.16 -0.80
N GLN A 491 -0.32 19.05 -2.11
CA GLN A 491 0.68 18.60 -3.10
C GLN A 491 1.21 17.19 -2.82
N VAL A 492 0.44 16.37 -2.11
CA VAL A 492 0.81 14.98 -1.79
C VAL A 492 0.25 14.05 -2.87
N THR A 493 1.10 13.20 -3.43
CA THR A 493 0.69 12.14 -4.37
C THR A 493 -0.20 11.10 -3.69
N ARG A 494 -1.48 11.08 -4.04
CA ARG A 494 -2.53 10.19 -3.55
C ARG A 494 -2.40 8.74 -3.94
N ILE A 495 -2.05 8.51 -5.17
CA ILE A 495 -1.79 7.19 -5.73
C ILE A 495 -0.90 7.38 -6.96
N SER A 496 0.04 6.47 -7.16
CA SER A 496 0.88 6.41 -8.34
C SER A 496 0.72 5.05 -9.00
N PHE A 497 0.59 5.07 -10.32
CA PHE A 497 0.58 3.90 -11.19
C PHE A 497 1.82 3.97 -12.08
N GLN A 498 2.57 2.89 -12.20
CA GLN A 498 3.63 2.85 -13.21
C GLN A 498 2.99 2.82 -14.58
N LEU A 499 3.58 3.52 -15.56
CA LEU A 499 2.98 3.61 -16.88
C LEU A 499 2.86 2.24 -17.58
N GLY A 500 3.73 1.28 -17.21
CA GLY A 500 3.66 -0.10 -17.67
C GLY A 500 2.51 -0.93 -17.09
N GLU A 501 1.96 -0.54 -15.94
CA GLU A 501 0.83 -1.23 -15.29
C GLU A 501 -0.52 -0.82 -15.88
N VAL A 502 -0.57 0.33 -16.58
CA VAL A 502 -1.80 0.83 -17.20
C VAL A 502 -2.05 0.06 -18.50
N CYS A 503 -2.99 -0.89 -18.50
CA CYS A 503 -3.24 -1.76 -19.66
C CYS A 503 -4.00 -1.04 -20.77
N GLN A 504 -5.09 -0.34 -20.42
CA GLN A 504 -6.01 0.32 -21.35
C GLN A 504 -6.51 1.64 -20.76
N PHE A 505 -6.87 2.59 -21.62
CA PHE A 505 -7.45 3.87 -21.24
C PHE A 505 -8.38 4.38 -22.35
N ALA A 506 -9.48 5.03 -21.96
CA ALA A 506 -10.48 5.52 -22.91
C ALA A 506 -11.20 6.76 -22.37
N ALA A 507 -11.56 7.66 -23.29
CA ALA A 507 -12.49 8.76 -23.04
C ALA A 507 -13.90 8.35 -23.45
N HIS A 508 -14.91 8.89 -22.77
CA HIS A 508 -16.31 8.60 -23.07
C HIS A 508 -16.75 9.32 -24.36
N GLN A 509 -17.38 8.58 -25.27
CA GLN A 509 -17.70 9.08 -26.62
C GLN A 509 -18.67 10.27 -26.62
N GLU A 510 -19.69 10.26 -25.77
CA GLU A 510 -20.70 11.33 -25.70
C GLU A 510 -20.40 12.41 -24.64
N ASN A 511 -19.55 12.09 -23.67
CA ASN A 511 -19.26 12.97 -22.54
C ASN A 511 -17.76 13.19 -22.48
N GLY A 512 -17.29 14.20 -23.20
CA GLY A 512 -15.88 14.54 -23.30
C GLY A 512 -15.21 14.85 -21.96
N ARG A 513 -15.95 14.99 -20.85
CA ARG A 513 -15.34 15.14 -19.51
C ARG A 513 -15.05 13.81 -18.83
N LEU A 514 -15.64 12.69 -19.24
CA LEU A 514 -15.42 11.40 -18.61
C LEU A 514 -14.28 10.65 -19.26
N MET A 515 -13.39 10.10 -18.44
CA MET A 515 -12.31 9.24 -18.88
C MET A 515 -12.02 8.16 -17.83
N GLY A 516 -11.45 7.04 -18.25
CA GLY A 516 -11.01 6.00 -17.33
C GLY A 516 -9.86 5.18 -17.88
N PHE A 517 -9.20 4.43 -17.00
CA PHE A 517 -8.13 3.52 -17.35
C PHE A 517 -8.13 2.27 -16.48
N VAL A 518 -7.57 1.18 -17.00
CA VAL A 518 -7.45 -0.11 -16.33
C VAL A 518 -5.99 -0.33 -15.94
N VAL A 519 -5.78 -0.78 -14.71
CA VAL A 519 -4.47 -1.09 -14.15
C VAL A 519 -4.41 -2.57 -13.78
N GLU A 520 -3.28 -3.22 -14.09
CA GLU A 520 -2.95 -4.57 -13.66
C GLU A 520 -2.22 -4.55 -12.31
N GLY A 521 -2.76 -5.27 -11.33
CA GLY A 521 -2.18 -5.54 -10.03
C GLY A 521 -1.86 -7.03 -9.83
N ARG A 522 -1.10 -7.35 -8.78
CA ARG A 522 -0.82 -8.73 -8.36
C ARG A 522 -1.41 -8.96 -6.97
N ASP A 523 -2.41 -9.82 -6.86
CA ASP A 523 -3.00 -10.19 -5.57
C ASP A 523 -2.13 -11.27 -4.90
N TRP A 524 -1.61 -10.98 -3.71
CA TRP A 524 -0.86 -11.93 -2.86
C TRP A 524 -1.76 -12.65 -1.84
N SER A 525 -3.08 -12.60 -2.03
CA SER A 525 -4.08 -12.99 -1.03
C SER A 525 -4.35 -14.49 -0.93
N ASP A 526 -3.88 -15.29 -1.89
CA ASP A 526 -3.92 -16.74 -1.82
C ASP A 526 -2.48 -17.28 -1.81
N GLY A 527 -2.13 -18.06 -0.79
CA GLY A 527 -0.77 -18.52 -0.48
C GLY A 527 -0.15 -19.52 -1.46
N ASN A 528 -0.43 -19.40 -2.76
CA ASN A 528 0.24 -20.12 -3.84
C ASN A 528 1.17 -19.17 -4.61
N GLU A 529 2.38 -19.64 -4.93
CA GLU A 529 3.50 -18.84 -5.43
C GLU A 529 3.33 -18.22 -6.86
N GLU A 530 2.14 -18.23 -7.45
CA GLU A 530 1.81 -17.49 -8.68
C GLU A 530 0.33 -17.03 -8.64
N GLY A 531 0.07 -15.79 -8.21
CA GLY A 531 -1.27 -15.19 -8.23
C GLY A 531 -1.71 -14.79 -9.64
N GLU A 532 -2.98 -14.99 -9.98
CA GLU A 532 -3.56 -14.49 -11.24
C GLU A 532 -3.56 -12.95 -11.26
N PRO A 533 -3.31 -12.31 -12.43
CA PRO A 533 -3.33 -10.85 -12.53
C PRO A 533 -4.72 -10.30 -12.20
N SER A 534 -4.79 -9.37 -11.24
CA SER A 534 -6.03 -8.69 -10.87
C SER A 534 -6.12 -7.36 -11.62
N PHE A 535 -7.26 -7.07 -12.26
CA PHE A 535 -7.45 -5.81 -13.00
C PHE A 535 -8.43 -4.89 -12.27
N SER A 536 -8.11 -3.59 -12.24
CA SER A 536 -8.97 -2.57 -11.65
C SER A 536 -9.19 -1.41 -12.62
N ALA A 537 -10.44 -1.02 -12.84
CA ALA A 537 -10.80 0.15 -13.63
C ALA A 537 -11.00 1.37 -12.73
N PHE A 538 -10.43 2.51 -13.13
CA PHE A 538 -10.55 3.79 -12.44
C PHE A 538 -11.23 4.82 -13.34
N ILE A 539 -12.30 5.45 -12.85
CA ILE A 539 -13.13 6.37 -13.60
C ILE A 539 -13.02 7.80 -13.04
N PHE A 540 -12.83 8.76 -13.93
CA PHE A 540 -12.62 10.17 -13.62
C PHE A 540 -13.52 11.08 -14.46
N GLU A 541 -13.88 12.22 -13.87
CA GLU A 541 -14.42 13.37 -14.58
C GLU A 541 -13.36 14.47 -14.61
N SER A 542 -13.03 14.99 -15.77
CA SER A 542 -11.99 15.97 -16.00
C SER A 542 -12.59 17.33 -16.38
N ASN A 543 -11.92 18.41 -15.96
CA ASN A 543 -12.26 19.76 -16.43
C ASN A 543 -11.74 19.99 -17.87
N THR A 544 -10.81 19.17 -18.35
CA THR A 544 -10.30 19.12 -19.72
C THR A 544 -10.92 17.93 -20.47
N GLU A 545 -11.00 17.99 -21.80
CA GLU A 545 -11.45 16.86 -22.62
C GLU A 545 -10.63 15.59 -22.32
N GLY A 546 -11.31 14.50 -21.99
CA GLY A 546 -10.72 13.20 -21.66
C GLY A 546 -9.87 12.64 -22.78
N GLU A 547 -10.17 12.98 -24.04
CA GLU A 547 -9.36 12.65 -25.20
C GLU A 547 -7.95 13.26 -25.12
N LYS A 548 -7.82 14.50 -24.62
CA LYS A 548 -6.50 15.14 -24.42
C LYS A 548 -5.67 14.42 -23.35
N ILE A 549 -6.33 13.93 -22.30
CA ILE A 549 -5.67 13.11 -21.27
C ILE A 549 -5.22 11.77 -21.87
N CYS A 550 -6.08 11.09 -22.61
CA CYS A 550 -5.75 9.83 -23.27
C CYS A 550 -4.59 10.01 -24.26
N TYR A 551 -4.61 11.08 -25.07
CA TYR A 551 -3.51 11.42 -25.98
C TYR A 551 -2.19 11.62 -25.24
N THR A 552 -2.21 12.30 -24.10
CA THR A 552 -1.01 12.52 -23.28
C THR A 552 -0.47 11.22 -22.68
N ILE A 553 -1.35 10.28 -22.30
CA ILE A 553 -0.94 8.95 -21.82
C ILE A 553 -0.34 8.11 -22.97
N THR A 554 -0.93 8.15 -24.16
CA THR A 554 -0.36 7.51 -25.37
C THR A 554 1.04 8.02 -25.64
N LEU A 555 1.18 9.35 -25.70
CA LEU A 555 2.46 10.00 -25.91
C LEU A 555 3.49 9.65 -24.83
N ALA A 556 3.07 9.57 -23.57
CA ALA A 556 3.94 9.12 -22.49
C ALA A 556 4.47 7.69 -22.73
N LYS A 557 3.61 6.79 -23.22
CA LYS A 557 3.99 5.41 -23.56
C LYS A 557 4.94 5.37 -24.76
N ASP A 558 4.68 6.18 -25.78
CA ASP A 558 5.56 6.30 -26.95
C ASP A 558 6.95 6.82 -26.55
N ILE A 559 7.03 7.81 -25.66
CA ILE A 559 8.31 8.29 -25.10
C ILE A 559 9.01 7.19 -24.29
N ALA A 560 8.27 6.45 -23.46
CA ALA A 560 8.82 5.36 -22.66
C ALA A 560 9.38 4.22 -23.52
N GLU A 561 8.75 3.94 -24.66
CA GLU A 561 9.23 2.96 -25.65
C GLU A 561 10.43 3.50 -26.44
N ALA A 562 10.34 4.72 -26.95
CA ALA A 562 11.40 5.38 -27.71
C ALA A 562 12.68 5.60 -26.88
N LYS A 563 12.58 5.77 -25.56
CA LYS A 563 13.76 5.82 -24.66
C LYS A 563 14.65 4.57 -24.74
N LYS A 564 14.15 3.43 -25.24
CA LYS A 564 14.94 2.22 -25.44
C LYS A 564 15.85 2.29 -26.67
N ASP A 565 15.59 3.23 -27.59
CA ASP A 565 16.37 3.43 -28.83
C ASP A 565 16.64 4.93 -29.07
N PRO A 566 17.92 5.39 -28.98
CA PRO A 566 18.26 6.80 -29.13
C PRO A 566 17.93 7.40 -30.50
N GLU A 567 17.85 6.61 -31.57
CA GLU A 567 17.45 7.13 -32.90
C GLU A 567 15.93 7.37 -32.97
N ALA A 568 15.14 6.45 -32.44
CA ALA A 568 13.68 6.57 -32.35
C ALA A 568 13.24 7.74 -31.45
N LEU A 569 13.96 7.97 -30.34
CA LEU A 569 13.70 9.11 -29.45
C LEU A 569 13.95 10.45 -30.15
N ALA A 570 15.02 10.56 -30.94
CA ALA A 570 15.34 11.78 -31.68
C ALA A 570 14.31 12.10 -32.77
N GLU A 571 13.76 11.07 -33.43
CA GLU A 571 12.70 11.23 -34.44
C GLU A 571 11.36 11.62 -33.80
N LEU A 572 11.00 11.01 -32.66
CA LEU A 572 9.80 11.37 -31.88
C LEU A 572 9.87 12.83 -31.40
N MET A 573 11.01 13.25 -30.85
CA MET A 573 11.21 14.63 -30.38
C MET A 573 11.15 15.66 -31.51
N LYS A 574 11.51 15.29 -32.75
CA LYS A 574 11.46 16.18 -33.91
C LYS A 574 10.03 16.46 -34.41
N ASN A 575 9.12 15.53 -34.17
CA ASN A 575 7.72 15.62 -34.61
C ASN A 575 6.77 16.14 -33.51
N MET A 576 7.30 16.46 -32.32
CA MET A 576 6.52 16.83 -31.15
C MET A 576 6.22 18.35 -31.13
N PRO A 577 4.96 18.79 -30.99
CA PRO A 577 4.64 20.20 -30.86
C PRO A 577 4.98 20.65 -29.43
N LEU A 578 6.15 21.26 -29.26
CA LEU A 578 6.62 21.78 -27.97
C LEU A 578 6.32 23.29 -27.85
N THR A 579 6.16 23.76 -26.62
CA THR A 579 6.15 25.19 -26.28
C THR A 579 7.51 25.83 -26.61
N ASN A 580 7.56 27.16 -26.78
CA ASN A 580 8.78 27.91 -27.19
C ASN A 580 9.99 27.73 -26.24
N ASP A 581 9.76 27.25 -25.02
CA ASP A 581 10.76 26.92 -24.00
C ASP A 581 11.15 25.43 -23.98
N GLY A 582 10.57 24.60 -24.86
CA GLY A 582 10.91 23.19 -25.04
C GLY A 582 10.47 22.25 -23.90
N LYS A 583 9.64 22.73 -22.97
CA LYS A 583 9.32 22.04 -21.71
C LYS A 583 7.95 21.37 -21.67
N PHE A 584 7.00 21.81 -22.50
CA PHE A 584 5.61 21.34 -22.45
C PHE A 584 5.05 21.07 -23.84
N LEU A 585 4.01 20.25 -23.92
CA LEU A 585 3.30 19.98 -25.16
C LEU A 585 2.34 21.12 -25.50
N LEU A 586 2.41 21.65 -26.72
CA LEU A 586 1.45 22.62 -27.24
C LEU A 586 0.19 21.86 -27.69
N LEU A 587 -0.90 21.97 -26.93
CA LEU A 587 -2.15 21.24 -27.19
C LEU A 587 -3.07 21.93 -28.22
N GLU A 588 -2.68 23.06 -28.82
CA GLU A 588 -3.40 23.74 -29.91
C GLU A 588 -2.43 24.35 -30.94
N PRO A 589 -2.72 24.28 -32.26
CA PRO A 589 -2.03 25.11 -33.24
C PRO A 589 -2.64 26.52 -33.19
N GLU A 590 -1.83 27.55 -32.91
CA GLU A 590 -2.24 28.93 -33.19
C GLU A 590 -2.53 29.05 -34.69
N MET A 591 -3.81 29.02 -35.07
CA MET A 591 -4.23 29.53 -36.37
C MET A 591 -3.98 31.03 -36.36
N GLY A 592 -2.98 31.45 -37.12
CA GLY A 592 -2.64 32.85 -37.30
C GLY A 592 -3.84 33.64 -37.79
N ASP A 593 -4.19 34.68 -37.03
CA ASP A 593 -5.05 35.75 -37.52
C ASP A 593 -4.17 36.93 -37.90
N THR A 594 -3.76 36.94 -39.16
CA THR A 594 -3.25 38.12 -39.83
C THR A 594 -4.38 39.12 -40.04
N THR A 595 -4.46 40.15 -39.19
CA THR A 595 -5.03 41.43 -39.63
C THR A 595 -4.12 42.58 -39.21
N ASN A 596 -3.37 43.07 -40.20
CA ASN A 596 -2.71 44.37 -40.20
C ASN A 596 -3.72 45.50 -39.93
N GLY A 597 -3.35 46.46 -39.09
CA GLY A 597 -4.09 47.71 -38.94
C GLY A 597 -3.45 48.64 -37.92
N ALA A 598 -2.65 49.58 -38.41
CA ALA A 598 -1.91 50.60 -37.67
C ALA A 598 -2.76 51.49 -36.75
N GLY A 599 -2.14 52.05 -35.70
CA GLY A 599 -2.60 53.32 -35.12
C GLY A 599 -2.29 53.52 -33.63
N HIS A 600 -1.24 54.32 -33.37
CA HIS A 600 -1.07 55.34 -32.31
C HIS A 600 -1.48 55.08 -30.85
N GLU A 601 -0.50 55.38 -29.98
CA GLU A 601 -0.57 56.19 -28.74
C GLU A 601 -1.96 56.41 -28.12
N ASP A 602 -2.15 55.99 -26.86
CA ASP A 602 -2.35 56.95 -25.77
C ASP A 602 -2.38 56.28 -24.38
N LEU A 603 -2.15 57.16 -23.41
CA LEU A 603 -1.94 57.01 -21.97
C LEU A 603 -3.12 56.44 -21.16
N GLU A 604 -2.78 56.18 -19.88
CA GLU A 604 -3.60 56.40 -18.68
C GLU A 604 -4.47 55.26 -18.08
N SER A 605 -4.03 54.87 -16.87
CA SER A 605 -4.77 54.97 -15.61
C SER A 605 -5.19 53.68 -14.90
N GLU A 606 -4.90 53.74 -13.60
CA GLU A 606 -5.19 52.84 -12.48
C GLU A 606 -6.65 52.35 -12.41
N ALA A 607 -6.82 51.10 -11.95
CA ALA A 607 -7.65 50.71 -10.81
C ALA A 607 -7.27 49.30 -10.33
#